data_AF-A0A934VFZ9-F1
#
_entry.id   AF-A0A934VFZ9-F1
#
_cell.length_a   1.000
_cell.length_b   1.000
_cell.length_c   1.000
_cell.angle_alpha   90.00
_cell.angle_beta   90.00
_cell.angle_gamma   90.00
#
_symmetry.space_group_name_H-M   'P 1'
#
loop_
_entity.id
_entity.type
_entity.pdbx_description
1 polymer ?
#
loop_
_entity_poly.entity_id
_entity_poly.type
_entity_poly.pdbx_seq_one_letter_code
_entity_poly.pdbx_strand_id
1 'polypeptide(L)' 'MLTLTEDSRSASTVRARLAECPQIEVGLIEDRWMSVVVDAANQGQAKELHRWLESLDEVDQVEVICVTLNEDSNSENDE' A
#
# COMPACT_ATOMS: atom_id res chain seq x y z
N MET A 1 0.70 4.53 -3.56
CA MET A 1 0.83 4.47 -5.03
C MET A 1 2.08 3.67 -5.35
N LEU A 2 1.99 2.77 -6.32
CA LEU A 2 3.11 1.98 -6.82
C LEU A 2 3.42 2.43 -8.25
N THR A 3 4.70 2.58 -8.54
CA THR A 3 5.22 2.68 -9.90
C THR A 3 5.79 1.31 -10.26
N LEU A 4 5.23 0.71 -11.30
CA LEU A 4 5.67 -0.58 -11.81
C LEU A 4 6.77 -0.41 -12.84
N THR A 5 7.58 -1.47 -12.97
CA THR A 5 8.57 -1.61 -14.05
C THR A 5 7.95 -1.49 -15.45
N GLU A 6 8.76 -1.16 -16.46
CA GLU A 6 8.33 -1.05 -17.87
C GLU A 6 7.91 -2.37 -18.52
N ASP A 7 8.07 -3.52 -17.84
CA ASP A 7 7.58 -4.79 -18.35
C ASP A 7 6.05 -4.84 -18.27
N SER A 8 5.42 -4.87 -19.44
CA SER A 8 3.97 -5.04 -19.62
C SER A 8 3.35 -6.22 -18.85
N ARG A 9 4.13 -7.25 -18.48
CA ARG A 9 3.65 -8.40 -17.69
C ARG A 9 3.57 -8.10 -16.19
N SER A 10 4.31 -7.10 -15.71
CA SER A 10 4.43 -6.75 -14.29
C SER A 10 3.10 -6.32 -13.67
N ALA A 11 2.29 -5.54 -14.38
CA ALA A 11 1.02 -5.03 -13.83
C ALA A 11 0.03 -6.13 -13.46
N SER A 12 -0.10 -7.16 -14.30
CA SER A 12 -1.01 -8.26 -14.02
C SER A 12 -0.50 -9.16 -12.89
N THR A 13 0.81 -9.42 -12.86
CA THR A 13 1.45 -10.24 -11.82
C THR A 13 1.38 -9.57 -10.45
N VAL A 14 1.76 -8.29 -10.37
CA VAL A 14 1.69 -7.52 -9.12
C VAL A 14 0.26 -7.42 -8.64
N ARG A 15 -0.70 -7.11 -9.52
CA ARG A 15 -2.11 -7.07 -9.16
C ARG A 15 -2.60 -8.40 -8.57
N ALA A 16 -2.28 -9.52 -9.21
CA ALA A 16 -2.70 -10.84 -8.72
C ALA A 16 -2.12 -11.12 -7.33
N ARG A 17 -0.83 -10.80 -7.13
CA ARG A 17 -0.13 -10.98 -5.85
C ARG A 17 -0.69 -10.09 -4.74
N LEU A 18 -0.99 -8.83 -5.05
CA LEU A 18 -1.61 -7.91 -4.10
C LEU A 18 -3.04 -8.32 -3.75
N ALA A 19 -3.80 -8.89 -4.68
CA ALA A 19 -5.15 -9.38 -4.44
C ALA A 19 -5.20 -10.59 -3.49
N GLU A 20 -4.08 -11.30 -3.30
CA GLU A 20 -3.96 -12.37 -2.28
C GLU A 20 -3.75 -11.81 -0.87
N CYS A 21 -3.41 -10.53 -0.73
CA CYS A 21 -3.22 -9.88 0.56
C CYS A 21 -4.53 -9.24 1.03
N PRO A 22 -5.21 -9.77 2.06
CA PRO A 22 -6.50 -9.24 2.53
C PRO A 22 -6.39 -7.82 3.13
N GLN A 23 -5.19 -7.38 3.45
CA GLN A 23 -4.86 -6.06 3.98
C GLN A 23 -4.62 -5.02 2.88
N ILE A 24 -4.70 -5.40 1.61
CA ILE A 24 -4.40 -4.54 0.47
C ILE A 24 -5.59 -4.50 -0.46
N GLU A 25 -6.06 -3.30 -0.74
CA GLU A 25 -7.03 -3.05 -1.78
C GLU A 25 -6.32 -2.42 -2.99
N VAL A 26 -6.44 -3.07 -4.14
CA VAL A 26 -5.87 -2.58 -5.40
C VAL A 26 -6.89 -1.71 -6.10
N GLY A 27 -6.54 -0.45 -6.33
CA GLY A 27 -7.35 0.52 -7.04
C GLY A 27 -7.11 0.51 -8.55
N LEU A 28 -7.27 1.69 -9.16
CA LEU A 28 -7.07 1.89 -10.59
C LEU A 28 -5.59 1.68 -10.98
N ILE A 29 -5.41 1.15 -12.19
CA ILE A 29 -4.12 1.02 -12.86
C ILE A 29 -4.16 1.91 -14.10
N GLU A 30 -3.22 2.85 -14.18
CA GLU A 30 -3.05 3.73 -15.33
C GLU A 30 -1.59 3.65 -15.79
N ASP A 31 -1.37 3.08 -16.98
CA ASP A 31 -0.03 2.81 -17.51
C ASP A 31 0.81 1.96 -16.53
N ARG A 32 1.82 2.58 -15.90
CA ARG A 32 2.69 1.96 -14.88
C ARG A 32 2.30 2.29 -13.45
N TRP A 33 1.29 3.12 -13.25
CA TRP A 33 0.88 3.56 -11.92
C TRP A 33 -0.26 2.71 -11.41
N MET A 34 -0.12 2.26 -10.17
CA MET A 34 -1.13 1.46 -9.48
C MET A 34 -1.46 2.09 -8.13
N SER A 35 -2.72 2.43 -7.94
CA SER A 35 -3.19 2.85 -6.62
C SER A 35 -3.36 1.62 -5.72
N VAL A 36 -2.86 1.72 -4.49
CA VAL A 36 -3.01 0.70 -3.46
C VAL A 36 -3.40 1.37 -2.16
N VAL A 37 -4.38 0.79 -1.48
CA VAL A 37 -4.75 1.13 -0.11
C VAL A 37 -4.29 -0.02 0.77
N VAL A 38 -3.66 0.31 1.89
CA VAL A 38 -3.16 -0.67 2.84
C VAL A 38 -3.88 -0.45 4.16
N ASP A 39 -4.58 -1.48 4.63
CA ASP A 39 -5.16 -1.55 5.96
C ASP A 39 -4.15 -2.19 6.93
N ALA A 40 -3.64 -1.38 7.86
CA ALA A 40 -2.66 -1.80 8.85
C ALA A 40 -3.13 -1.40 10.24
N ALA A 41 -3.12 -2.37 11.17
CA ALA A 41 -3.56 -2.17 12.54
C ALA A 41 -2.65 -1.23 13.35
N ASN A 42 -1.39 -1.04 12.92
CA ASN A 42 -0.45 -0.13 13.55
C ASN A 42 0.65 0.31 12.57
N GLN A 43 1.43 1.31 12.99
CA GLN A 43 2.53 1.86 12.20
C GLN A 43 3.64 0.83 11.90
N GLY A 44 3.85 -0.16 12.77
CA GLY A 44 4.83 -1.22 12.55
C GLY A 44 4.44 -2.09 11.36
N GLN A 45 3.20 -2.56 11.34
CA GLN A 45 2.63 -3.32 10.23
C GLN A 45 2.61 -2.51 8.93
N ALA A 46 2.27 -1.22 8.99
CA ALA A 46 2.31 -0.35 7.82
C ALA A 46 3.72 -0.25 7.22
N LYS A 47 4.76 -0.14 8.07
CA LYS A 47 6.16 -0.14 7.64
C LYS A 47 6.60 -1.47 7.06
N GLU A 48 6.15 -2.59 7.62
CA GLU A 48 6.43 -3.93 7.09
C GLU A 48 5.81 -4.11 5.70
N LEU A 49 4.53 -3.73 5.54
CA LEU A 49 3.84 -3.78 4.25
C LEU A 49 4.49 -2.84 3.22
N HIS A 50 4.93 -1.65 3.63
CA HIS A 50 5.69 -0.75 2.76
C HIS A 50 6.99 -1.38 2.25
N ARG A 51 7.82 -1.92 3.16
CA ARG A 51 9.07 -2.58 2.77
C ARG A 51 8.83 -3.80 1.90
N TRP A 52 7.76 -4.54 2.16
CA TRP A 52 7.38 -5.67 1.34
C TRP A 52 7.02 -5.23 -0.08
N LEU A 53 6.25 -4.14 -0.24
CA LEU A 53 5.93 -3.55 -1.55
C LEU A 53 7.19 -3.09 -2.30
N GLU A 54 8.15 -2.46 -1.60
CA GLU A 54 9.45 -2.04 -2.17
C GLU A 54 10.35 -3.22 -2.55
N SER A 55 10.11 -4.41 -1.99
CA SER A 55 10.90 -5.61 -2.28
C SER A 55 10.41 -6.40 -3.49
N LEU A 56 9.32 -5.99 -4.13
CA LEU A 56 8.80 -6.62 -5.32
C LEU A 56 9.65 -6.22 -6.53
N ASP A 57 10.22 -7.20 -7.23
CA ASP A 57 11.07 -6.97 -8.42
C ASP A 57 10.33 -6.19 -9.53
N GLU A 58 9.01 -6.29 -9.55
CA GLU A 58 8.15 -5.62 -10.51
C GLU A 58 7.79 -4.17 -10.15
N VAL A 59 8.20 -3.69 -8.97
CA VAL A 59 7.93 -2.35 -8.43
C VAL A 59 9.21 -1.52 -8.43
N ASP A 60 9.22 -0.42 -9.18
CA ASP A 60 10.34 0.52 -9.21
C ASP A 60 10.30 1.51 -8.04
N GLN A 61 9.08 1.92 -7.64
CA GLN A 61 8.91 2.94 -6.60
C GLN A 61 7.59 2.73 -5.84
N VAL A 62 7.65 2.99 -4.53
CA VAL A 62 6.47 3.09 -3.67
C VAL A 62 6.36 4.54 -3.17
N GLU A 63 5.26 5.21 -3.51
CA GLU A 63 4.93 6.54 -2.97
C GLU A 63 3.74 6.46 -2.01
N VAL A 64 3.92 6.96 -0.80
CA VAL A 64 2.87 7.02 0.22
C VAL A 64 2.23 8.40 0.19
N ILE A 65 0.95 8.46 -0.21
CA ILE A 65 0.24 9.74 -0.40
C ILE A 65 -0.63 10.09 0.82
N CYS A 66 -1.11 9.11 1.59
CA CYS A 66 -1.92 9.35 2.79
C CYS A 66 -1.66 8.27 3.85
N VAL A 67 -1.51 8.70 5.11
CA VAL A 67 -1.54 7.86 6.30
C VAL A 67 -2.68 8.39 7.17
N THR A 68 -3.77 7.64 7.26
CA THR A 68 -4.87 7.98 8.17
C THR A 68 -4.67 7.17 9.44
N LEU A 69 -4.10 7.80 10.46
CA LEU A 69 -4.19 7.28 11.83
C LEU A 69 -5.58 7.66 12.33
N ASN A 70 -6.48 6.69 12.45
CA ASN A 70 -7.61 6.86 13.36
C ASN A 70 -7.05 6.81 14.78
N GLU A 71 -6.50 7.92 15.25
CA GLU A 71 -6.45 8.17 16.69
C GLU A 71 -7.89 8.45 17.10
N ASP A 72 -8.52 7.45 17.71
CA ASP A 72 -9.74 7.67 18.49
C ASP A 72 -9.49 8.86 19.42
N SER A 73 -10.26 9.91 19.17
CA SER A 73 -10.43 11.03 20.07
C SER A 73 -11.06 10.51 21.36
N ASN A 74 -10.24 10.18 22.37
CA ASN A 74 -10.65 10.17 23.78
C ASN A 74 -9.40 10.04 24.67
N SER A 75 -8.97 11.08 25.38
CA SER A 75 -9.66 11.46 26.61
C SER A 75 -9.55 12.97 26.84
N GLU A 76 -10.67 13.67 26.64
CA GLU A 76 -11.07 14.69 27.61
C GLU A 76 -11.34 13.94 28.93
N ASN A 77 -10.53 14.20 29.94
CA ASN A 77 -10.81 13.99 31.37
C ASN A 77 -9.83 14.95 32.09
N ASP A 78 -10.31 16.12 32.47
CA ASP A 78 -10.77 16.44 33.83
C ASP A 78 -9.60 16.58 34.81
N GLU A 79 -9.10 17.81 34.98
CA GLU A 79 -9.03 18.59 36.25
C GLU A 79 -8.33 19.94 36.06
#